data_AF-K1TZR0-F1
#
_entry.id   AF-K1TZR0-F1
#
_cell.length_a   1.000
_cell.length_b   1.000
_cell.length_c   1.000
_cell.angle_alpha   90.00
_cell.angle_beta   90.00
_cell.angle_gamma   90.00
#
_symmetry.space_group_name_H-M   'P 1'
#
loop_
_entity.id
_entity.type
_entity.pdbx_description
1 polymer ?
#
loop_
_entity_poly.entity_id
_entity_poly.type
_entity_poly.pdbx_seq_one_letter_code
_entity_poly.pdbx_strand_id
1 'polypeptide(L)'
;MMVNVSVYVDVQKKIADQLDSYVREMQREIRNYYMMKEVALQYSSFAFLKDVYDQYYSKCEFEWDTVQTALWSAIAPIVVRYVNGGNAAKNLNYDENEELGLRIIAVGGYSLSRGLTLEGLSTSYFYRNTKMYDTLMQMGRWFGYRPHYEDLCQVWINQDAVDWYSYISEASDELKREVRRMCKSRKPRRRLIFRCTCWVNG
;
A
#
# COMPACT_ATOMS: atom_id res chain seq x y z
N MET A 1 -0.84 -0.84 6.66
CA MET A 1 -1.47 -0.88 5.32
C MET A 1 -2.20 0.42 5.06
N MET A 2 -2.18 0.93 3.82
CA MET A 2 -2.97 2.07 3.39
C MET A 2 -4.04 1.65 2.38
N VAL A 3 -5.26 2.19 2.51
CA VAL A 3 -6.40 1.94 1.61
C VAL A 3 -6.94 3.29 1.14
N ASN A 4 -6.76 3.59 -0.15
CA ASN A 4 -7.19 4.83 -0.79
C ASN A 4 -8.24 4.55 -1.87
N VAL A 5 -9.48 4.90 -1.57
CA VAL A 5 -10.65 4.36 -2.28
C VAL A 5 -11.59 5.43 -2.81
N SER A 6 -11.73 6.57 -2.12
CA SER A 6 -12.74 7.59 -2.47
C SER A 6 -12.30 8.98 -2.04
N VAL A 7 -12.91 10.03 -2.63
CA VAL A 7 -12.87 11.40 -2.08
C VAL A 7 -13.94 11.62 -1.01
N TYR A 8 -14.99 10.81 -1.05
CA TYR A 8 -16.17 10.97 -0.21
C TYR A 8 -15.92 10.35 1.16
N VAL A 9 -16.07 11.18 2.20
CA VAL A 9 -15.85 10.78 3.60
C VAL A 9 -16.78 9.64 4.00
N ASP A 10 -18.03 9.66 3.58
CA ASP A 10 -19.01 8.63 3.96
C ASP A 10 -18.66 7.27 3.37
N VAL A 11 -18.15 7.24 2.13
CA VAL A 11 -17.65 6.02 1.49
C VAL A 11 -16.40 5.51 2.22
N GLN A 12 -15.47 6.40 2.59
CA GLN A 12 -14.27 6.03 3.34
C GLN A 12 -14.62 5.40 4.70
N LYS A 13 -15.58 5.99 5.44
CA LYS A 13 -16.06 5.46 6.73
C LYS A 13 -16.72 4.11 6.57
N LYS A 14 -17.65 3.97 5.61
CA LYS A 14 -18.32 2.69 5.35
C LYS A 14 -17.34 1.56 5.01
N ILE A 15 -16.31 1.86 4.21
CA ILE A 15 -15.25 0.89 3.90
C ILE A 15 -14.41 0.57 5.14
N ALA A 16 -14.08 1.57 5.97
CA ALA A 16 -13.38 1.33 7.22
C ALA A 16 -14.18 0.43 8.17
N ASP A 17 -15.49 0.63 8.29
CA ASP A 17 -16.37 -0.19 9.14
C ASP A 17 -16.47 -1.63 8.63
N GLN A 18 -16.57 -1.81 7.31
CA GLN A 18 -16.56 -3.15 6.69
C GLN A 18 -15.22 -3.87 6.90
N LEU A 19 -14.10 -3.16 6.71
CA LEU A 19 -12.77 -3.71 6.95
C LEU A 19 -12.55 -4.04 8.43
N ASP A 20 -12.99 -3.17 9.36
CA ASP A 20 -12.90 -3.42 10.79
C ASP A 20 -13.70 -4.67 11.18
N SER A 21 -14.91 -4.82 10.64
CA SER A 21 -15.75 -6.00 10.85
C SER A 21 -15.07 -7.28 10.37
N TYR A 22 -14.50 -7.25 9.16
CA TYR A 22 -13.77 -8.39 8.57
C TYR A 22 -12.51 -8.75 9.36
N VAL A 23 -11.70 -7.76 9.75
CA VAL A 23 -10.50 -7.98 10.57
C VAL A 23 -10.89 -8.58 11.93
N ARG A 24 -11.94 -8.08 12.58
CA ARG A 24 -12.41 -8.61 13.86
C ARG A 24 -12.94 -10.03 13.76
N GLU A 25 -13.54 -10.41 12.65
CA GLU A 25 -13.99 -11.77 12.40
C GLU A 25 -12.80 -12.72 12.30
N MET A 26 -11.81 -12.40 11.46
CA MET A 26 -10.56 -13.16 11.37
C MET A 26 -9.81 -13.23 12.71
N GLN A 27 -9.71 -12.12 13.44
CA GLN A 27 -9.10 -12.07 14.77
C GLN A 27 -9.80 -13.02 15.75
N ARG A 28 -11.14 -13.08 15.74
CA ARG A 28 -11.91 -13.97 16.61
C ARG A 28 -11.67 -15.44 16.27
N GLU A 29 -11.73 -15.80 15.00
CA GLU A 29 -11.50 -17.17 14.55
C GLU A 29 -10.07 -17.63 14.87
N ILE A 30 -9.08 -16.80 14.53
CA ILE A 30 -7.67 -17.14 14.75
C ILE A 30 -7.36 -17.23 16.24
N ARG A 31 -7.88 -16.33 17.07
CA ARG A 31 -7.68 -16.40 18.53
C ARG A 31 -8.12 -17.74 19.11
N ASN A 32 -9.21 -18.30 18.61
CA ASN A 32 -9.78 -19.55 19.14
C ASN A 32 -9.04 -20.79 18.64
N TYR A 33 -8.50 -20.75 17.41
CA TYR A 33 -8.09 -21.98 16.71
C TYR A 33 -6.63 -22.01 16.25
N TYR A 34 -5.82 -20.96 16.45
CA TYR A 34 -4.45 -20.90 15.94
C TYR A 34 -3.54 -22.05 16.43
N MET A 35 -3.81 -22.61 17.62
CA MET A 35 -3.06 -23.75 18.16
C MET A 35 -3.54 -25.13 17.69
N MET A 36 -4.61 -25.21 16.89
CA MET A 36 -5.23 -26.48 16.51
C MET A 36 -4.62 -27.16 15.26
N LYS A 37 -3.47 -26.69 14.77
CA LYS A 37 -2.74 -27.24 13.61
C LYS A 37 -3.67 -27.50 12.41
N GLU A 38 -3.65 -28.71 11.83
CA GLU A 38 -4.44 -29.08 10.65
C GLU A 38 -5.95 -28.92 10.85
N VAL A 39 -6.46 -29.07 12.08
CA VAL A 39 -7.90 -28.88 12.36
C VAL A 39 -8.31 -27.44 12.09
N ALA A 40 -7.39 -26.47 12.25
CA ALA A 40 -7.67 -25.07 11.96
C ALA A 40 -7.98 -24.85 10.47
N LEU A 41 -7.46 -25.67 9.55
CA LEU A 41 -7.70 -25.54 8.10
C LEU A 41 -9.14 -25.84 7.68
N GLN A 42 -9.97 -26.37 8.58
CA GLN A 42 -11.42 -26.50 8.35
C GLN A 42 -12.14 -25.15 8.31
N TYR A 43 -11.53 -24.12 8.92
CA TYR A 43 -12.10 -22.79 8.97
C TYR A 43 -11.63 -21.95 7.78
N SER A 44 -12.56 -21.15 7.23
CA SER A 44 -12.35 -20.41 6.00
C SER A 44 -11.19 -19.41 6.08
N SER A 45 -10.93 -18.76 7.23
CA SER A 45 -9.83 -17.80 7.34
C SER A 45 -8.47 -18.50 7.30
N PHE A 46 -8.34 -19.65 7.95
CA PHE A 46 -7.09 -20.42 7.94
C PHE A 46 -6.82 -21.06 6.59
N ALA A 47 -7.85 -21.61 5.94
CA ALA A 47 -7.73 -22.13 4.57
C ALA A 47 -7.27 -21.02 3.62
N PHE A 48 -7.90 -19.85 3.67
CA PHE A 48 -7.51 -18.70 2.86
C PHE A 48 -6.06 -18.26 3.13
N LEU A 49 -5.65 -18.14 4.40
CA LEU A 49 -4.29 -17.76 4.75
C LEU A 49 -3.25 -18.81 4.32
N LYS A 50 -3.62 -20.10 4.38
CA LYS A 50 -2.78 -21.21 3.92
C LYS A 50 -2.59 -21.16 2.41
N ASP A 51 -3.66 -20.93 1.65
CA ASP A 51 -3.59 -20.79 0.18
C ASP A 51 -2.67 -19.63 -0.22
N VAL A 52 -2.79 -18.47 0.47
CA VAL A 52 -1.91 -17.31 0.24
C VAL A 52 -0.46 -17.66 0.61
N TYR A 53 -0.24 -18.36 1.72
CA TYR A 53 1.09 -18.82 2.10
C TYR A 53 1.69 -19.74 1.03
N ASP A 54 0.94 -20.72 0.53
CA ASP A 54 1.45 -21.67 -0.47
C ASP A 54 1.74 -20.99 -1.81
N GLN A 55 0.89 -20.04 -2.22
CA GLN A 55 1.04 -19.32 -3.48
C GLN A 55 2.24 -18.36 -3.49
N TYR A 56 2.45 -17.61 -2.41
CA TYR A 56 3.41 -16.49 -2.40
C TYR A 56 4.62 -16.72 -1.48
N TYR A 57 4.48 -17.54 -0.45
CA TYR A 57 5.45 -17.67 0.64
C TYR A 57 5.94 -19.11 0.89
N SER A 58 5.60 -20.07 0.02
CA SER A 58 6.03 -21.48 0.15
C SER A 58 7.55 -21.68 0.13
N LYS A 59 8.31 -20.67 -0.36
CA LYS A 59 9.78 -20.69 -0.39
C LYS A 59 10.42 -19.89 0.76
N CYS A 60 9.63 -19.36 1.69
CA CYS A 60 10.18 -18.64 2.83
C CYS A 60 10.89 -19.60 3.81
N GLU A 61 11.66 -19.05 4.74
CA GLU A 61 12.43 -19.81 5.74
C GLU A 61 11.53 -20.50 6.79
N PHE A 62 10.24 -20.19 6.83
CA PHE A 62 9.31 -20.65 7.87
C PHE A 62 8.27 -21.61 7.33
N GLU A 63 8.09 -22.74 8.00
CA GLU A 63 7.03 -23.70 7.74
C GLU A 63 5.66 -23.16 8.20
N TRP A 64 4.58 -23.66 7.59
CA TRP A 64 3.21 -23.24 7.92
C TRP A 64 2.86 -23.39 9.41
N ASP A 65 3.29 -24.46 10.09
CA ASP A 65 3.01 -24.66 11.53
C ASP A 65 3.60 -23.53 12.39
N THR A 66 4.79 -23.03 12.02
CA THR A 66 5.42 -21.88 12.68
C THR A 66 4.67 -20.59 12.39
N VAL A 67 4.24 -20.38 11.14
CA VAL A 67 3.42 -19.21 10.78
C VAL A 67 2.10 -19.23 11.54
N GLN A 68 1.41 -20.38 11.55
CA GLN A 68 0.11 -20.57 12.18
C GLN A 68 0.15 -20.25 13.68
N THR A 69 1.17 -20.71 14.39
CA THR A 69 1.35 -20.41 15.83
C THR A 69 1.66 -18.94 16.11
N ALA A 70 2.29 -18.24 15.15
CA ALA A 70 2.56 -16.80 15.24
C ALA A 70 1.39 -15.91 14.75
N LEU A 71 0.34 -16.46 14.13
CA LEU A 71 -0.74 -15.67 13.55
C LEU A 71 -1.43 -14.76 14.57
N TRP A 72 -1.73 -15.27 15.76
CA TRP A 72 -2.44 -14.48 16.77
C TRP A 72 -1.64 -13.24 17.20
N SER A 73 -0.35 -13.40 17.51
CA SER A 73 0.51 -12.26 17.87
C SER A 73 0.71 -11.29 16.69
N ALA A 74 0.62 -11.79 15.44
CA ALA A 74 0.67 -10.99 14.23
C ALA A 74 -0.59 -10.13 14.02
N ILE A 75 -1.78 -10.69 14.22
CA ILE A 75 -3.04 -10.00 13.87
C ILE A 75 -3.70 -9.27 15.03
N ALA A 76 -3.46 -9.69 16.27
CA ALA A 76 -4.13 -9.13 17.45
C ALA A 76 -4.00 -7.60 17.58
N PRO A 77 -2.84 -6.97 17.32
CA PRO A 77 -2.71 -5.53 17.42
C PRO A 77 -3.18 -4.77 16.16
N ILE A 78 -3.69 -5.47 15.14
CA ILE A 78 -4.17 -4.81 13.92
C ILE A 78 -5.45 -4.02 14.22
N VAL A 79 -5.44 -2.73 13.88
CA VAL A 79 -6.60 -1.86 14.02
C VAL A 79 -6.89 -1.13 12.72
N VAL A 80 -8.17 -1.07 12.35
CA VAL A 80 -8.62 -0.32 11.18
C VAL A 80 -9.00 1.10 11.60
N ARG A 81 -8.50 2.11 10.90
CA ARG A 81 -8.77 3.51 11.22
C ARG A 81 -9.10 4.31 9.97
N TYR A 82 -10.18 5.06 10.05
CA TYR A 82 -10.46 6.12 9.10
C TYR A 82 -9.53 7.32 9.37
N VAL A 83 -8.77 7.73 8.36
CA VAL A 83 -7.78 8.81 8.46
C VAL A 83 -8.03 9.89 7.41
N ASN A 84 -8.06 11.14 7.88
CA ASN A 84 -8.13 12.35 7.09
C ASN A 84 -7.25 13.45 7.70
N GLY A 85 -7.13 14.59 7.02
CA GLY A 85 -6.27 15.69 7.47
C GLY A 85 -6.65 16.29 8.83
N GLY A 86 -7.91 16.15 9.28
CA GLY A 86 -8.38 16.68 10.55
C GLY A 86 -8.20 15.73 11.74
N ASN A 87 -8.10 14.41 11.50
CA ASN A 87 -8.01 13.41 12.56
C ASN A 87 -6.70 12.58 12.54
N ALA A 88 -5.80 12.85 11.59
CA ALA A 88 -4.56 12.09 11.43
C ALA A 88 -3.68 12.09 12.67
N ALA A 89 -3.44 13.25 13.30
CA ALA A 89 -2.60 13.33 14.50
C ALA A 89 -3.12 12.47 15.66
N LYS A 90 -4.45 12.33 15.78
CA LYS A 90 -5.07 11.49 16.81
C LYS A 90 -5.02 10.01 16.45
N ASN A 91 -5.20 9.67 15.18
CA ASN A 91 -5.36 8.28 14.75
C ASN A 91 -4.04 7.61 14.35
N LEU A 92 -2.97 8.39 14.15
CA LEU A 92 -1.63 7.94 13.78
C LEU A 92 -0.62 8.39 14.85
N ASN A 93 -0.87 8.04 16.12
CA ASN A 93 0.04 8.33 17.21
C ASN A 93 0.98 7.15 17.47
N TYR A 94 2.16 7.21 16.86
CA TYR A 94 3.19 6.16 16.98
C TYR A 94 3.93 6.23 18.31
N ASP A 95 4.17 7.45 18.83
CA ASP A 95 4.90 7.72 20.09
C ASP A 95 4.21 7.08 21.30
N GLU A 96 2.87 7.10 21.35
CA GLU A 96 2.10 6.47 22.43
C GLU A 96 2.09 4.93 22.37
N ASN A 97 2.56 4.34 21.26
CA ASN A 97 2.50 2.89 21.01
C ASN A 97 3.90 2.29 20.74
N GLU A 98 4.97 2.93 21.23
CA GLU A 98 6.36 2.50 20.99
C GLU A 98 6.64 1.05 21.44
N GLU A 99 6.07 0.59 22.57
CA GLU A 99 6.37 -0.75 23.12
C GLU A 99 5.80 -1.91 22.28
N LEU A 100 4.61 -1.74 21.68
CA LEU A 100 3.93 -2.80 20.93
C LEU A 100 3.96 -2.59 19.41
N GLY A 101 4.25 -1.37 18.98
CA GLY A 101 4.16 -0.93 17.60
C GLY A 101 2.71 -0.80 17.13
N LEU A 102 2.45 0.23 16.32
CA LEU A 102 1.11 0.51 15.82
C LEU A 102 0.84 -0.21 14.48
N ARG A 103 0.07 -1.31 14.50
CA ARG A 103 -0.33 -2.02 13.26
C ARG A 103 -1.67 -1.49 12.75
N ILE A 104 -1.61 -0.55 11.82
CA ILE A 104 -2.81 0.11 11.29
C ILE A 104 -3.14 -0.29 9.86
N ILE A 105 -4.44 -0.47 9.59
CA ILE A 105 -5.02 -0.35 8.26
C ILE A 105 -5.68 1.02 8.16
N ALA A 106 -5.01 1.97 7.51
CA ALA A 106 -5.46 3.34 7.37
C ALA A 106 -6.33 3.47 6.12
N VAL A 107 -7.59 3.87 6.29
CA VAL A 107 -8.55 4.06 5.20
C VAL A 107 -8.79 5.55 4.99
N GLY A 108 -8.61 6.04 3.77
CA GLY A 108 -8.74 7.46 3.49
C GLY A 108 -8.83 7.82 2.01
N GLY A 109 -8.58 9.09 1.73
CA GLY A 109 -8.58 9.66 0.38
C GLY A 109 -7.33 10.50 0.14
N TYR A 110 -7.51 11.69 -0.46
CA TYR A 110 -6.37 12.52 -0.86
C TYR A 110 -5.43 12.93 0.28
N SER A 111 -5.99 13.29 1.44
CA SER A 111 -5.21 13.71 2.62
C SER A 111 -4.32 12.59 3.17
N LEU A 112 -4.74 11.32 3.04
CA LEU A 112 -3.94 10.18 3.44
C LEU A 112 -2.76 9.95 2.49
N SER A 113 -2.97 10.15 1.19
CA SER A 113 -1.93 10.01 0.18
C SER A 113 -0.99 11.21 0.02
N ARG A 114 -1.38 12.40 0.54
CA ARG A 114 -0.67 13.67 0.35
C ARG A 114 -0.44 14.36 1.68
N GLY A 115 0.77 14.21 2.23
CA GLY A 115 1.23 14.97 3.39
C GLY A 115 1.29 14.20 4.70
N LEU A 116 0.85 12.93 4.73
CA LEU A 116 1.02 12.04 5.87
C LEU A 116 2.07 10.97 5.56
N THR A 117 2.91 10.67 6.54
CA THR A 117 3.87 9.57 6.49
C THR A 117 3.33 8.44 7.37
N LEU A 118 3.15 7.26 6.78
CA LEU A 118 2.86 6.04 7.53
C LEU A 118 4.17 5.30 7.76
N GLU A 119 4.59 5.21 9.01
CA GLU A 119 5.82 4.51 9.38
C GLU A 119 5.66 3.01 9.19
N GLY A 120 6.69 2.37 8.61
CA GLY A 120 6.67 0.93 8.35
C GLY A 120 5.57 0.49 7.38
N LEU A 121 5.10 1.39 6.50
CA LEU A 121 4.14 1.05 5.46
C LEU A 121 4.69 -0.10 4.59
N SER A 122 3.95 -1.19 4.52
CA SER A 122 4.26 -2.37 3.69
C SER A 122 3.33 -2.46 2.49
N THR A 123 2.02 -2.38 2.73
CA THR A 123 1.00 -2.61 1.70
C THR A 123 0.15 -1.38 1.47
N SER A 124 -0.07 -1.04 0.20
CA SER A 124 -0.96 0.04 -0.21
C SER A 124 -1.95 -0.41 -1.28
N TYR A 125 -3.21 -0.06 -1.10
CA TYR A 125 -4.30 -0.36 -2.02
C TYR A 125 -4.94 0.93 -2.54
N PHE A 126 -5.04 1.03 -3.87
CA PHE A 126 -5.59 2.17 -4.59
C PHE A 126 -6.64 1.70 -5.58
N TYR A 127 -7.89 2.09 -5.33
CA TYR A 127 -8.96 1.81 -6.29
C TYR A 127 -9.14 2.91 -7.35
N ARG A 128 -8.68 4.13 -7.06
CA ARG A 128 -8.92 5.28 -7.93
C ARG A 128 -7.85 5.47 -8.98
N ASN A 129 -8.28 5.73 -10.21
CA ASN A 129 -7.39 6.20 -11.26
C ASN A 129 -7.02 7.68 -10.97
N THR A 130 -5.81 7.92 -10.48
CA THR A 130 -5.35 9.28 -10.16
C THR A 130 -4.90 9.97 -11.44
N LYS A 131 -5.80 10.69 -12.12
CA LYS A 131 -5.53 11.43 -13.37
C LYS A 131 -4.55 12.62 -13.22
N MET A 132 -3.78 12.71 -12.14
CA MET A 132 -2.99 13.89 -11.82
C MET A 132 -1.50 13.58 -11.98
N TYR A 133 -0.84 14.29 -12.88
CA TYR A 133 0.59 14.21 -13.17
C TYR A 133 1.47 14.45 -11.91
N ASP A 134 0.96 15.23 -10.94
CA ASP A 134 1.59 15.47 -9.62
C ASP A 134 1.72 14.23 -8.74
N THR A 135 1.08 13.11 -9.10
CA THR A 135 0.97 11.96 -8.22
C THR A 135 2.22 11.09 -8.27
N LEU A 136 2.79 10.76 -9.44
CA LEU A 136 3.93 9.83 -9.57
C LEU A 136 5.11 10.11 -8.63
N MET A 137 5.56 11.37 -8.51
CA MET A 137 6.68 11.70 -7.62
C MET A 137 6.30 11.67 -6.13
N GLN A 138 5.02 11.85 -5.78
CA GLN A 138 4.51 11.69 -4.42
C GLN A 138 4.21 10.21 -4.09
N MET A 139 3.96 9.38 -5.11
CA MET A 139 3.65 7.95 -5.01
C MET A 139 4.82 7.09 -4.58
N GLY A 140 6.07 7.57 -4.69
CA GLY A 140 7.22 6.87 -4.09
C GLY A 140 7.00 6.54 -2.61
N ARG A 141 6.24 7.39 -1.91
CA ARG A 141 5.85 7.17 -0.51
C ARG A 141 4.79 6.09 -0.32
N TRP A 142 4.04 5.74 -1.36
CA TRP A 142 2.98 4.74 -1.30
C TRP A 142 3.49 3.31 -1.39
N PHE A 143 4.67 3.09 -1.99
CA PHE A 143 5.34 1.79 -1.92
C PHE A 143 5.68 1.41 -0.47
N GLY A 144 5.73 2.42 0.40
CA GLY A 144 6.13 2.24 1.78
C GLY A 144 7.62 2.00 1.89
N TYR A 145 8.10 1.95 3.12
CA TYR A 145 9.50 1.66 3.41
C TYR A 145 9.56 0.94 4.73
N ARG A 146 9.92 -0.35 4.66
CA ARG A 146 10.19 -1.19 5.81
C ARG A 146 11.54 -1.87 5.59
N PRO A 147 12.63 -1.33 6.17
CA PRO A 147 13.95 -1.94 6.05
C PRO A 147 13.91 -3.43 6.37
N HIS A 148 14.61 -4.24 5.59
CA HIS A 148 14.67 -5.71 5.73
C HIS A 148 13.38 -6.49 5.37
N TYR A 149 12.36 -5.84 4.79
CA TYR A 149 11.10 -6.47 4.34
C TYR A 149 10.67 -5.97 2.96
N GLU A 150 11.64 -5.72 2.09
CA GLU A 150 11.45 -5.12 0.75
C GLU A 150 10.62 -6.03 -0.17
N ASP A 151 10.72 -7.34 0.03
CA ASP A 151 9.98 -8.40 -0.64
C ASP A 151 8.50 -8.46 -0.25
N LEU A 152 8.14 -7.91 0.92
CA LEU A 152 6.76 -7.85 1.42
C LEU A 152 6.03 -6.55 1.05
N CYS A 153 6.75 -5.56 0.51
CA CYS A 153 6.15 -4.30 0.09
C CYS A 153 5.28 -4.51 -1.17
N GLN A 154 4.01 -4.12 -1.10
CA GLN A 154 3.04 -4.37 -2.17
C GLN A 154 2.18 -3.16 -2.47
N VAL A 155 1.97 -2.88 -3.76
CA VAL A 155 1.06 -1.84 -4.23
C VAL A 155 0.00 -2.46 -5.15
N TRP A 156 -1.25 -2.30 -4.76
CA TRP A 156 -2.42 -2.76 -5.51
C TRP A 156 -3.07 -1.56 -6.17
N ILE A 157 -3.06 -1.52 -7.51
CA ILE A 157 -3.63 -0.47 -8.34
C ILE A 157 -4.41 -1.11 -9.51
N ASN A 158 -5.36 -0.38 -10.08
CA ASN A 158 -6.04 -0.81 -11.30
C ASN A 158 -5.07 -0.85 -12.49
N GLN A 159 -5.30 -1.76 -13.44
CA GLN A 159 -4.51 -1.93 -14.66
C GLN A 159 -4.41 -0.63 -15.47
N ASP A 160 -5.50 0.14 -15.60
CA ASP A 160 -5.47 1.43 -16.29
C ASP A 160 -4.42 2.39 -15.68
N ALA A 161 -4.22 2.31 -14.37
CA ALA A 161 -3.22 3.11 -13.68
C ALA A 161 -1.82 2.57 -13.98
N VAL A 162 -1.63 1.24 -13.96
CA VAL A 162 -0.36 0.58 -14.35
C VAL A 162 0.08 1.03 -15.74
N ASP A 163 -0.82 1.00 -16.72
CA ASP A 163 -0.53 1.34 -18.12
C ASP A 163 -0.17 2.82 -18.25
N TRP A 164 -0.94 3.69 -17.59
CA TRP A 164 -0.67 5.13 -17.56
C TRP A 164 0.67 5.45 -16.90
N TYR A 165 1.03 4.76 -15.81
CA TYR A 165 2.33 4.93 -15.15
C TYR A 165 3.49 4.44 -16.00
N SER A 166 3.31 3.31 -16.68
CA SER A 166 4.32 2.76 -17.60
C SER A 166 4.62 3.78 -18.72
N TYR A 167 3.57 4.34 -19.31
CA TYR A 167 3.69 5.39 -20.33
C TYR A 167 4.46 6.63 -19.82
N ILE A 168 4.13 7.14 -18.63
CA ILE A 168 4.81 8.32 -18.09
C ILE A 168 6.26 8.00 -17.71
N SER A 169 6.53 6.81 -17.15
CA SER A 169 7.88 6.39 -16.81
C SER A 169 8.77 6.34 -18.05
N GLU A 170 8.26 5.78 -19.15
CA GLU A 170 8.94 5.73 -20.43
C GLU A 170 9.24 7.14 -20.99
N ALA A 171 8.23 8.03 -20.99
CA ALA A 171 8.39 9.41 -21.43
C ALA A 171 9.39 10.19 -20.55
N SER A 172 9.37 9.98 -19.23
CA SER A 172 10.31 10.58 -18.28
C SER A 172 11.74 10.10 -18.50
N ASP A 173 11.92 8.80 -18.73
CA ASP A 173 13.24 8.23 -19.00
C ASP A 173 13.77 8.62 -20.37
N GLU A 174 12.91 8.80 -21.36
CA GLU A 174 13.25 9.40 -22.65
C GLU A 174 13.75 10.84 -22.47
N LEU A 175 13.00 11.67 -21.74
CA LEU A 175 13.42 13.04 -21.43
C LEU A 175 14.77 13.07 -20.69
N LYS A 176 14.97 12.21 -19.69
CA LYS A 176 16.28 12.08 -19.00
C LYS A 176 17.40 11.66 -19.96
N ARG A 177 17.11 10.78 -20.92
CA ARG A 177 18.07 10.35 -21.95
C ARG A 177 18.43 11.50 -22.88
N GLU A 178 17.47 12.33 -23.28
CA GLU A 178 17.72 13.54 -24.09
C GLU A 178 18.53 14.58 -23.34
N VAL A 179 18.19 14.87 -22.08
CA VAL A 179 18.96 15.78 -21.22
C VAL A 179 20.40 15.29 -21.04
N ARG A 180 20.60 13.98 -20.81
CA ARG A 180 21.95 13.40 -20.73
C ARG A 180 22.72 13.53 -22.04
N ARG A 181 22.08 13.31 -23.19
CA ARG A 181 22.69 13.52 -24.52
C ARG A 181 23.06 14.99 -24.74
N MET A 182 22.18 15.92 -24.38
CA MET A 182 22.43 17.35 -24.49
C MET A 182 23.60 17.80 -23.60
N CYS A 183 23.67 17.34 -22.35
CA CYS A 183 24.79 17.62 -21.44
C CYS A 183 26.13 17.11 -21.98
N LYS A 184 26.15 15.91 -22.60
CA LYS A 184 27.35 15.37 -23.27
C LYS A 184 27.76 16.21 -24.49
N SER A 185 26.81 16.85 -25.17
CA SER A 185 27.06 17.64 -26.39
C SER A 185 27.48 19.11 -26.15
N ARG A 186 27.59 19.57 -24.89
CA ARG A 186 28.08 20.92 -24.51
C ARG A 186 27.37 22.10 -25.20
N LYS A 187 26.12 21.96 -25.66
CA LYS A 187 25.34 23.06 -26.25
C LYS A 187 24.88 24.07 -25.18
N PRO A 188 24.90 25.39 -25.42
CA PRO A 188 24.57 26.39 -24.42
C PRO A 188 23.08 26.35 -24.02
N ARG A 189 22.79 26.54 -22.73
CA ARG A 189 21.43 26.60 -22.15
C ARG A 189 20.66 27.88 -22.53
N ARG A 190 20.43 28.16 -23.80
CA ARG A 190 19.58 29.29 -24.21
C ARG A 190 18.36 28.80 -25.02
N ARG A 191 17.19 28.95 -24.38
CA ARG A 191 15.82 28.62 -24.80
C ARG A 191 15.46 27.13 -24.84
N LEU A 192 15.12 26.61 -23.66
CA LEU A 192 14.10 25.57 -23.57
C LEU A 192 12.73 26.22 -23.79
N ILE A 193 12.14 26.01 -24.97
CA ILE A 193 10.69 26.12 -25.15
C ILE A 193 10.22 24.69 -25.37
N PHE A 194 9.77 24.03 -24.29
CA PHE A 194 9.11 22.74 -24.42
C PHE A 194 7.72 22.97 -24.98
N ARG A 195 7.51 22.54 -26.23
CA ARG A 195 6.16 22.41 -26.80
C ARG A 195 5.71 20.98 -26.50
N CYS A 196 4.95 20.78 -25.42
CA CYS A 196 4.19 19.54 -25.24
C CYS A 196 3.09 19.52 -26.31
N THR A 197 3.37 18.91 -27.47
CA THR A 197 2.30 18.46 -28.36
C THR A 197 1.71 17.19 -27.77
N CYS A 198 0.67 17.33 -26.95
CA CYS A 198 -0.22 16.22 -26.63
C CYS A 198 -0.88 15.77 -27.95
N TRP A 199 -0.42 14.65 -28.51
CA TRP A 199 -1.19 13.90 -29.48
C TRP A 199 -2.25 13.12 -28.71
N VAL A 200 -3.45 13.70 -28.59
CA VAL A 200 -4.66 12.93 -28.30
C VAL A 200 -5.17 12.46 -29.66
N ASN A 201 -4.91 11.19 -30.00
CA ASN A 201 -5.62 10.49 -31.06
C ASN A 201 -6.29 9.27 -30.44
N GLY A 202 -7.61 9.22 -30.57
CA GLY A 202 -8.52 8.20 -30.03
C GLY A 202 -9.79 8.86 -29.54
#